data_AF-A0AAW6B6U3-F1
#
_entry.id   AF-A0AAW6B6U3-F1
#
_cell.length_a   1.000
_cell.length_b   1.000
_cell.length_c   1.000
_cell.angle_alpha   90.00
_cell.angle_beta   90.00
_cell.angle_gamma   90.00
#
_symmetry.space_group_name_H-M   'P 1'
#
loop_
_entity.id
_entity.type
_entity.pdbx_description
1 polymer ?
#
loop_
_entity_poly.entity_id
_entity_poly.type
_entity_poly.pdbx_seq_one_letter_code
_entity_poly.pdbx_strand_id
1 'polypeptide(L)'
;MSKKNNKTIISIISIIVVLVICFFGYTLYQKKQVETVSAEKLTALHELTKKFNDENDRNKRLELLKDTLDEQSKYNLSSNKDSKVQDEFKNSINTMRTYFHNDYDNTLKKYTISDISSTSDNNKINDSKSKLDELTKIIEKEKDYTFETEKEAQEKQTEIETLVKKYEERITELGKKEKEKELEKRKEDTSLNIGEKFVEMTSTHYENEYFIVDVPEKWSGKWSISKTVDTKDLGTPSQPAITYAFSRTGDNPMFGGGGQTVHVFPNGLSSKADNIKEWTKLGSNIYVGVGASSGFFNEKNESYYKDEMARIKAK
;
A
#
# COMPACT_ATOMS: atom_id res chain seq x y z
N MET A 1 21.83 50.36 88.57
CA MET A 1 21.40 50.57 87.17
C MET A 1 22.43 49.83 86.30
N SER A 2 22.18 48.75 85.55
CA SER A 2 20.98 48.08 85.07
C SER A 2 21.20 46.55 85.15
N LYS A 3 20.20 45.81 85.64
CA LYS A 3 20.16 44.34 85.71
C LYS A 3 18.93 43.92 84.91
N LYS A 4 18.92 44.18 83.59
CA LYS A 4 17.71 44.09 82.75
C LYS A 4 17.89 43.33 81.43
N ASN A 5 18.96 42.52 81.33
CA ASN A 5 19.45 42.00 80.06
C ASN A 5 19.27 40.46 79.99
N ASN A 6 19.39 39.76 81.11
CA ASN A 6 19.35 38.30 81.20
C ASN A 6 17.94 37.71 81.17
N LYS A 7 16.94 38.33 81.81
CA LYS A 7 15.54 37.85 81.74
C LYS A 7 14.94 38.01 80.33
N THR A 8 15.27 39.11 79.63
CA THR A 8 14.81 39.39 78.27
C THR A 8 15.49 38.46 77.25
N ILE A 9 16.80 38.20 77.39
CA ILE A 9 17.52 37.25 76.52
C ILE A 9 17.04 35.81 76.74
N ILE A 10 16.81 35.37 77.98
CA ILE A 10 16.26 34.03 78.27
C ILE A 10 14.84 33.87 77.71
N SER A 11 14.02 34.92 77.80
CA SER A 11 12.66 34.92 77.21
C SER A 11 12.68 34.85 75.68
N ILE A 12 13.62 35.53 75.02
CA ILE A 12 13.76 35.50 73.55
C ILE A 12 14.29 34.13 73.07
N ILE A 13 15.26 33.54 73.77
CA ILE A 13 15.79 32.19 73.44
C ILE A 13 14.71 31.11 73.61
N SER A 14 13.87 31.20 74.65
CA SER A 14 12.74 30.27 74.87
C SER A 14 11.71 30.33 73.73
N ILE A 15 11.40 31.52 73.23
CA ILE A 15 10.47 31.72 72.10
C ILE A 15 11.06 31.17 70.79
N ILE A 16 12.38 31.34 70.55
CA ILE A 16 13.06 30.79 69.36
C ILE A 16 13.08 29.26 69.39
N VAL A 17 13.31 28.62 70.54
CA VAL A 17 13.27 27.15 70.65
C VAL A 17 11.85 26.60 70.39
N VAL A 18 10.79 27.26 70.86
CA VAL A 18 9.41 26.87 70.57
C VAL A 18 9.06 27.05 69.08
N LEU A 19 9.50 28.15 68.44
CA LEU A 19 9.30 28.37 67.01
C LEU A 19 10.06 27.37 66.13
N VAL A 20 11.28 26.98 66.53
CA VAL A 20 12.06 25.93 65.86
C VAL A 20 11.41 24.56 66.05
N ILE A 21 10.85 24.23 67.22
CA ILE A 21 10.10 22.98 67.45
C ILE A 21 8.76 22.96 66.70
N CYS A 22 8.08 24.10 66.53
CA CYS A 22 6.88 24.20 65.70
C CYS A 22 7.21 24.10 64.19
N PHE A 23 8.33 24.67 63.74
CA PHE A 23 8.78 24.56 62.34
C PHE A 23 9.35 23.17 62.02
N PHE A 24 10.13 22.56 62.91
CA PHE A 24 10.59 21.18 62.79
C PHE A 24 9.47 20.17 63.01
N GLY A 25 8.51 20.43 63.91
CA GLY A 25 7.35 19.58 64.15
C GLY A 25 6.37 19.59 62.98
N TYR A 26 6.11 20.76 62.38
CA TYR A 26 5.29 20.88 61.17
C TYR A 26 5.99 20.25 59.94
N THR A 27 7.29 20.47 59.77
CA THR A 27 8.06 19.84 58.67
C THR A 27 8.25 18.35 58.87
N LEU A 28 8.44 17.84 60.10
CA LEU A 28 8.50 16.40 60.39
C LEU A 28 7.14 15.71 60.28
N TYR A 29 6.05 16.37 60.64
CA TYR A 29 4.69 15.86 60.46
C TYR A 29 4.30 15.80 58.98
N GLN A 30 4.58 16.87 58.22
CA GLN A 30 4.46 16.87 56.76
C GLN A 30 5.38 15.82 56.14
N LYS A 31 6.64 15.71 56.56
CA LYS A 31 7.60 14.73 56.04
C LYS A 31 7.17 13.29 56.33
N LYS A 32 6.57 12.98 57.49
CA LYS A 32 5.99 11.66 57.78
C LYS A 32 4.73 11.36 56.95
N GLN A 33 3.88 12.36 56.69
CA GLN A 33 2.74 12.19 55.78
C GLN A 33 3.19 12.02 54.33
N VAL A 34 4.21 12.78 53.88
CA VAL A 34 4.81 12.63 52.56
C VAL A 34 5.46 11.25 52.43
N GLU A 35 6.20 10.78 53.43
CA GLU A 35 6.85 9.46 53.39
C GLU A 35 5.84 8.29 53.32
N THR A 36 4.71 8.38 54.04
CA THR A 36 3.64 7.38 53.98
C THR A 36 2.88 7.42 52.66
N VAL A 37 2.49 8.61 52.18
CA VAL A 37 1.84 8.80 50.86
C VAL A 37 2.76 8.37 49.71
N SER A 38 4.07 8.65 49.81
CA SER A 38 5.07 8.18 48.85
C SER A 38 5.16 6.66 48.84
N ALA A 39 5.19 6.01 50.01
CA ALA A 39 5.24 4.56 50.10
C ALA A 39 4.00 3.90 49.47
N GLU A 40 2.80 4.42 49.77
CA GLU A 40 1.55 3.94 49.17
C GLU A 40 1.56 4.11 47.64
N LYS A 41 2.04 5.25 47.13
CA LYS A 41 2.17 5.49 45.68
C LYS A 41 3.18 4.57 45.01
N LEU A 42 4.32 4.29 45.66
CA LEU A 42 5.30 3.32 45.15
C LEU A 42 4.70 1.93 45.06
N THR A 43 3.95 1.49 46.08
CA THR A 43 3.25 0.21 46.04
C THR A 43 2.22 0.17 44.91
N ALA A 44 1.41 1.23 44.76
CA ALA A 44 0.42 1.31 43.70
C ALA A 44 1.06 1.28 42.30
N LEU A 45 2.20 1.95 42.09
CA LEU A 45 2.94 1.91 40.83
C LEU A 45 3.50 0.52 40.51
N HIS A 46 4.01 -0.20 41.50
CA HIS A 46 4.43 -1.58 41.32
C HIS A 46 3.27 -2.50 40.94
N GLU A 47 2.12 -2.36 41.62
CA GLU A 47 0.90 -3.13 41.28
C GLU A 47 0.38 -2.79 39.88
N LEU A 48 0.42 -1.52 39.49
CA LEU A 48 0.02 -1.05 38.17
C LEU A 48 0.93 -1.62 37.08
N THR A 49 2.26 -1.57 37.27
CA THR A 49 3.22 -2.14 36.33
C THR A 49 3.05 -3.65 36.22
N LYS A 50 2.78 -4.35 37.33
CA LYS A 50 2.44 -5.77 37.31
C LYS A 50 1.15 -6.03 36.51
N LYS A 51 0.08 -5.27 36.77
CA LYS A 51 -1.19 -5.37 36.04
C LYS A 51 -0.99 -5.14 34.54
N PHE A 52 -0.17 -4.17 34.14
CA PHE A 52 0.18 -3.95 32.74
C PHE A 52 0.87 -5.17 32.13
N ASN A 53 1.83 -5.76 32.85
CA ASN A 53 2.57 -6.92 32.37
C ASN A 53 1.71 -8.19 32.27
N ASP A 54 0.73 -8.36 33.16
CA ASP A 54 -0.20 -9.49 33.20
C ASP A 54 -1.39 -9.33 32.22
N GLU A 55 -1.67 -8.11 31.74
CA GLU A 55 -2.76 -7.83 30.80
C GLU A 55 -2.45 -8.38 29.40
N ASN A 56 -3.38 -9.06 28.74
CA ASN A 56 -3.16 -9.64 27.41
C ASN A 56 -3.68 -8.77 26.28
N ASP A 57 -4.61 -7.85 26.57
CA ASP A 57 -5.18 -6.94 25.59
C ASP A 57 -4.29 -5.71 25.37
N ARG A 58 -3.83 -5.53 24.12
CA ARG A 58 -2.97 -4.41 23.71
C ARG A 58 -3.63 -3.04 23.91
N ASN A 59 -4.94 -2.92 23.65
CA ASN A 59 -5.65 -1.65 23.81
C ASN A 59 -5.79 -1.30 25.29
N LYS A 60 -6.07 -2.29 26.15
CA LYS A 60 -6.07 -2.06 27.61
C LYS A 60 -4.69 -1.69 28.13
N ARG A 61 -3.62 -2.30 27.60
CA ARG A 61 -2.25 -1.86 27.91
C ARG A 61 -2.04 -0.39 27.52
N LEU A 62 -2.57 0.05 26.38
CA LEU A 62 -2.43 1.43 25.93
C LEU A 62 -3.20 2.40 26.85
N GLU A 63 -4.41 2.02 27.28
CA GLU A 63 -5.18 2.78 28.28
C GLU A 63 -4.42 2.91 29.60
N LEU A 64 -3.84 1.81 30.11
CA LEU A 64 -3.02 1.85 31.33
C LEU A 64 -1.81 2.79 31.20
N LEU A 65 -1.14 2.82 30.04
CA LEU A 65 -0.05 3.76 29.78
C LEU A 65 -0.53 5.22 29.81
N LYS A 66 -1.67 5.51 29.17
CA LYS A 66 -2.26 6.85 29.17
C LYS A 66 -2.63 7.31 30.58
N ASP A 67 -3.30 6.46 31.33
CA ASP A 67 -3.67 6.74 32.72
C ASP A 67 -2.43 7.00 33.60
N THR A 68 -1.35 6.24 33.39
CA THR A 68 -0.08 6.42 34.12
C THR A 68 0.60 7.75 33.78
N LEU A 69 0.60 8.16 32.51
CA LEU A 69 1.12 9.46 32.06
C LEU A 69 0.32 10.64 32.65
N ASP A 70 -1.01 10.51 32.67
CA ASP A 70 -1.91 11.49 33.27
C ASP A 70 -1.69 11.59 34.79
N GLU A 71 -1.55 10.46 35.47
CA GLU A 71 -1.25 10.43 36.91
C GLU A 71 0.12 11.03 37.23
N GLN A 72 1.15 10.70 36.45
CA GLN A 72 2.48 11.29 36.58
C GLN A 72 2.41 12.81 36.43
N SER A 73 1.68 13.31 35.44
CA SER A 73 1.49 14.74 35.20
C SER A 73 0.80 15.43 36.38
N LYS A 74 -0.28 14.84 36.89
CA LYS A 74 -0.98 15.33 38.10
C LYS A 74 -0.08 15.31 39.33
N TYR A 75 0.71 14.25 39.51
CA TYR A 75 1.64 14.11 40.62
C TYR A 75 2.77 15.14 40.57
N ASN A 76 3.33 15.42 39.39
CA ASN A 76 4.37 16.42 39.18
C ASN A 76 3.92 17.85 39.51
N LEU A 77 2.62 18.13 39.42
CA LEU A 77 2.00 19.40 39.80
C LEU A 77 1.67 19.49 41.31
N SER A 78 1.76 18.40 42.05
CA SER A 78 1.44 18.37 43.48
C SER A 78 2.52 19.07 44.34
N SER A 79 2.11 19.66 45.47
CA SER A 79 3.02 20.35 46.40
C SER A 79 3.98 19.43 47.14
N ASN A 80 3.60 18.16 47.27
CA ASN A 80 4.25 17.15 48.11
C ASN A 80 4.88 16.06 47.24
N LYS A 81 5.79 16.46 46.35
CA LYS A 81 6.50 15.55 45.45
C LYS A 81 7.73 14.92 46.11
N ASP A 82 7.82 13.61 45.98
CA ASP A 82 8.95 12.78 46.37
C ASP A 82 9.68 12.29 45.10
N SER A 83 10.99 12.50 45.05
CA SER A 83 11.82 12.15 43.89
C SER A 83 11.80 10.66 43.59
N LYS A 84 11.72 9.78 44.62
CA LYS A 84 11.66 8.33 44.41
C LYS A 84 10.40 7.92 43.68
N VAL A 85 9.27 8.55 43.99
CA VAL A 85 8.00 8.30 43.30
C VAL A 85 8.08 8.81 41.86
N GLN A 86 8.73 9.94 41.61
CA GLN A 86 8.94 10.44 40.23
C GLN A 86 9.81 9.49 39.40
N ASP A 87 10.88 8.98 40.00
CA ASP A 87 11.75 7.98 39.38
C ASP A 87 10.97 6.69 39.08
N GLU A 88 10.11 6.24 40.00
CA GLU A 88 9.31 5.03 39.80
C GLU A 88 8.23 5.20 38.71
N PHE A 89 7.60 6.38 38.61
CA PHE A 89 6.75 6.72 37.46
C PHE A 89 7.53 6.61 36.16
N LYS A 90 8.73 7.19 36.09
CA LYS A 90 9.59 7.13 34.89
C LYS A 90 9.94 5.68 34.54
N ASN A 91 10.32 4.87 35.53
CA ASN A 91 10.63 3.45 35.33
C ASN A 91 9.42 2.66 34.81
N SER A 92 8.24 2.88 35.42
CA SER A 92 6.98 2.24 35.03
C SER A 92 6.59 2.61 33.60
N ILE A 93 6.62 3.89 33.25
CA ILE A 93 6.31 4.39 31.91
C ILE A 93 7.30 3.83 30.88
N ASN A 94 8.60 3.82 31.19
CA ASN A 94 9.61 3.24 30.30
C ASN A 94 9.33 1.75 30.04
N THR A 95 9.00 0.98 31.08
CA THR A 95 8.61 -0.44 30.95
C THR A 95 7.41 -0.60 30.03
N MET A 96 6.39 0.25 30.19
CA MET A 96 5.19 0.21 29.36
C MET A 96 5.47 0.59 27.90
N ARG A 97 6.26 1.64 27.66
CA ARG A 97 6.67 2.06 26.31
C ARG A 97 7.50 1.00 25.60
N THR A 98 8.43 0.34 26.32
CA THR A 98 9.22 -0.77 25.77
C THR A 98 8.35 -1.90 25.22
N TYR A 99 7.21 -2.21 25.84
CA TYR A 99 6.27 -3.19 25.28
C TYR A 99 5.77 -2.77 23.89
N PHE A 100 5.35 -1.51 23.72
CA PHE A 100 4.86 -1.01 22.43
C PHE A 100 5.96 -0.95 21.38
N HIS A 101 7.16 -0.50 21.76
CA HIS A 101 8.32 -0.52 20.86
C HIS A 101 8.64 -1.93 20.37
N ASN A 102 8.65 -2.92 21.27
CA ASN A 102 8.85 -4.31 20.91
C ASN A 102 7.72 -4.85 20.01
N ASP A 103 6.46 -4.47 20.25
CA ASP A 103 5.33 -4.83 19.41
C ASP A 103 5.47 -4.29 17.98
N TYR A 104 5.92 -3.03 17.83
CA TYR A 104 6.24 -2.44 16.54
C TYR A 104 7.40 -3.17 15.85
N ASP A 105 8.49 -3.41 16.58
CA ASP A 105 9.69 -4.09 16.07
C ASP A 105 9.37 -5.52 15.62
N ASN A 106 8.55 -6.25 16.37
CA ASN A 106 8.12 -7.59 16.03
C ASN A 106 7.26 -7.58 14.75
N THR A 107 6.36 -6.62 14.62
CA THR A 107 5.53 -6.46 13.42
C THR A 107 6.40 -6.11 12.21
N LEU A 108 7.28 -5.13 12.35
CA LEU A 108 8.23 -4.72 11.31
C LEU A 108 9.09 -5.91 10.86
N LYS A 109 9.70 -6.63 11.80
CA LYS A 109 10.51 -7.82 11.53
C LYS A 109 9.72 -8.92 10.82
N LYS A 110 8.47 -9.17 11.24
CA LYS A 110 7.61 -10.21 10.66
C LYS A 110 7.30 -9.94 9.19
N TYR A 111 7.03 -8.69 8.83
CA TYR A 111 6.64 -8.31 7.46
C TYR A 111 7.81 -7.83 6.59
N THR A 112 9.02 -7.74 7.16
CA THR A 112 10.25 -7.48 6.41
C THR A 112 10.66 -8.72 5.61
N ILE A 113 10.67 -8.58 4.29
CA ILE A 113 11.21 -9.53 3.31
C ILE A 113 12.71 -9.24 3.12
N SER A 114 13.58 -10.13 3.59
CA SER A 114 15.04 -9.97 3.54
C SER A 114 15.56 -9.75 2.11
N ASP A 115 15.13 -10.58 1.16
CA ASP A 115 15.59 -10.53 -0.25
C ASP A 115 14.52 -9.95 -1.17
N ILE A 116 14.05 -8.73 -0.84
CA ILE A 116 13.00 -8.07 -1.62
C ILE A 116 13.36 -7.91 -3.11
N SER A 117 14.63 -7.65 -3.43
CA SER A 117 15.12 -7.43 -4.80
C SER A 117 14.99 -8.68 -5.70
N SER A 118 15.02 -9.88 -5.12
CA SER A 118 14.89 -11.14 -5.86
C SER A 118 13.48 -11.72 -5.77
N THR A 119 12.69 -11.32 -4.77
CA THR A 119 11.32 -11.80 -4.58
C THR A 119 10.43 -11.44 -5.77
N SER A 120 9.76 -12.43 -6.35
CA SER A 120 8.84 -12.28 -7.50
C SER A 120 7.37 -12.49 -7.14
N ASP A 121 7.08 -12.98 -5.93
CA ASP A 121 5.71 -13.18 -5.44
C ASP A 121 5.06 -11.84 -5.12
N ASN A 122 4.32 -11.31 -6.10
CA ASN A 122 3.66 -10.01 -5.99
C ASN A 122 2.61 -9.98 -4.86
N ASN A 123 1.93 -11.10 -4.60
CA ASN A 123 0.91 -11.16 -3.55
C ASN A 123 1.57 -11.04 -2.17
N LYS A 124 2.68 -11.76 -1.95
CA LYS A 124 3.45 -11.66 -0.71
C LYS A 124 3.98 -10.24 -0.46
N ILE A 125 4.49 -9.57 -1.50
CA ILE A 125 5.02 -8.21 -1.37
C ILE A 125 3.88 -7.22 -1.03
N ASN A 126 2.72 -7.33 -1.70
CA ASN A 126 1.58 -6.47 -1.43
C ASN A 126 0.99 -6.68 -0.02
N ASP A 127 0.88 -7.93 0.43
CA ASP A 127 0.40 -8.25 1.79
C ASP A 127 1.34 -7.65 2.85
N SER A 128 2.65 -7.90 2.74
CA SER A 128 3.64 -7.30 3.63
C SER A 128 3.58 -5.77 3.61
N LYS A 129 3.46 -5.14 2.43
CA LYS A 129 3.33 -3.69 2.30
C LYS A 129 2.09 -3.17 3.04
N SER A 130 0.93 -3.76 2.81
CA SER A 130 -0.33 -3.37 3.47
C SER A 130 -0.22 -3.47 4.99
N LYS A 131 0.46 -4.50 5.51
CA LYS A 131 0.67 -4.68 6.95
C LYS A 131 1.61 -3.64 7.55
N LEU A 132 2.63 -3.20 6.80
CA LEU A 132 3.49 -2.09 7.20
C LEU A 132 2.76 -0.74 7.15
N ASP A 133 1.90 -0.52 6.15
CA ASP A 133 1.04 0.67 6.09
C ASP A 133 0.04 0.73 7.26
N GLU A 134 -0.52 -0.41 7.67
CA GLU A 134 -1.33 -0.54 8.89
C GLU A 134 -0.52 -0.18 10.14
N LEU A 135 0.72 -0.68 10.25
CA LEU A 135 1.62 -0.38 11.37
C LEU A 135 1.92 1.13 11.46
N THR A 136 2.22 1.79 10.34
CA THR A 136 2.46 3.25 10.30
C THR A 136 1.25 4.02 10.86
N LYS A 137 0.02 3.62 10.49
CA LYS A 137 -1.21 4.24 10.99
C LYS A 137 -1.43 3.99 12.48
N ILE A 138 -1.05 2.82 12.99
CA ILE A 138 -1.13 2.52 14.42
C ILE A 138 -0.17 3.44 15.18
N ILE A 139 1.09 3.50 14.77
CA ILE A 139 2.11 4.36 15.39
C ILE A 139 1.66 5.82 15.39
N GLU A 140 1.21 6.36 14.26
CA GLU A 140 0.77 7.76 14.17
C GLU A 140 -0.37 8.10 15.15
N LYS A 141 -1.27 7.16 15.45
CA LYS A 141 -2.39 7.39 16.37
C LYS A 141 -2.00 7.37 17.84
N GLU A 142 -0.91 6.71 18.20
CA GLU A 142 -0.53 6.48 19.60
C GLU A 142 0.84 7.05 19.98
N LYS A 143 1.56 7.67 19.02
CA LYS A 143 2.94 8.15 19.19
C LYS A 143 3.14 9.10 20.37
N ASP A 144 2.17 9.97 20.64
CA ASP A 144 2.22 10.95 21.74
C ASP A 144 2.30 10.28 23.12
N TYR A 145 1.91 9.01 23.21
CA TYR A 145 1.93 8.24 24.44
C TYR A 145 3.07 7.22 24.46
N THR A 146 3.28 6.55 23.33
CA THR A 146 4.19 5.41 23.24
C THR A 146 5.66 5.80 23.07
N PHE A 147 5.96 7.00 22.56
CA PHE A 147 7.32 7.54 22.49
C PHE A 147 7.57 8.60 23.56
N GLU A 148 8.84 8.76 23.99
CA GLU A 148 9.21 9.85 24.89
C GLU A 148 9.35 11.17 24.15
N THR A 149 9.79 11.12 22.89
CA THR A 149 9.97 12.30 22.05
C THR A 149 9.42 12.11 20.65
N GLU A 150 8.98 13.21 20.04
CA GLU A 150 8.54 13.23 18.63
C GLU A 150 9.65 12.74 17.68
N LYS A 151 10.92 13.00 18.02
CA LYS A 151 12.06 12.56 17.22
C LYS A 151 12.14 11.03 17.13
N GLU A 152 11.96 10.32 18.24
CA GLU A 152 11.97 8.85 18.26
C GLU A 152 10.82 8.28 17.41
N ALA A 153 9.64 8.89 17.50
CA ALA A 153 8.49 8.51 16.67
C ALA A 153 8.79 8.70 15.17
N GLN A 154 9.36 9.85 14.79
CA GLN A 154 9.73 10.16 13.41
C GLN A 154 10.81 9.21 12.86
N GLU A 155 11.83 8.88 13.65
CA GLU A 155 12.85 7.91 13.27
C GLU A 155 12.23 6.55 12.97
N LYS A 156 11.30 6.09 13.83
CA LYS A 156 10.60 4.81 13.65
C LYS A 156 9.70 4.81 12.42
N GLN A 157 8.94 5.88 12.20
CA GLN A 157 8.10 6.03 11.01
C GLN A 157 8.93 6.04 9.72
N THR A 158 10.04 6.77 9.72
CA THR A 158 10.95 6.86 8.56
C THR A 158 11.56 5.50 8.20
N GLU A 159 11.90 4.68 9.21
CA GLU A 159 12.37 3.30 9.01
C GLU A 159 11.33 2.48 8.22
N ILE A 160 10.07 2.52 8.65
CA ILE A 160 8.97 1.78 8.04
C ILE A 160 8.67 2.31 6.63
N GLU A 161 8.58 3.63 6.46
CA GLU A 161 8.34 4.28 5.17
C GLU A 161 9.41 3.95 4.12
N THR A 162 10.68 3.91 4.56
CA THR A 162 11.80 3.52 3.68
C THR A 162 11.63 2.09 3.17
N LEU A 163 11.15 1.18 4.02
CA LEU A 163 10.87 -0.20 3.62
C LEU A 163 9.67 -0.30 2.69
N VAL A 164 8.58 0.42 2.98
CA VAL A 164 7.38 0.49 2.13
C VAL A 164 7.73 0.99 0.72
N LYS A 165 8.55 2.05 0.60
CA LYS A 165 9.01 2.57 -0.70
C LYS A 165 9.76 1.51 -1.52
N LYS A 166 10.64 0.71 -0.89
CA LYS A 166 11.31 -0.41 -1.57
C LYS A 166 10.31 -1.44 -2.11
N TYR A 167 9.19 -1.66 -1.44
CA TYR A 167 8.17 -2.60 -1.89
C TYR A 167 7.38 -2.04 -3.06
N GLU A 168 7.04 -0.75 -3.03
CA GLU A 168 6.38 -0.06 -4.14
C GLU A 168 7.23 -0.06 -5.41
N GLU A 169 8.54 0.21 -5.28
CA GLU A 169 9.50 0.12 -6.37
C GLU A 169 9.53 -1.29 -6.97
N ARG A 170 9.59 -2.33 -6.12
CA ARG A 170 9.60 -3.72 -6.57
C ARG A 170 8.31 -4.15 -7.26
N ILE A 171 7.15 -3.79 -6.71
CA ILE A 171 5.84 -4.05 -7.32
C ILE A 171 5.79 -3.40 -8.72
N THR A 172 6.27 -2.16 -8.84
CA THR A 172 6.33 -1.45 -10.12
C THR A 172 7.25 -2.13 -11.13
N GLU A 173 8.42 -2.61 -10.70
CA GLU A 173 9.36 -3.36 -11.54
C GLU A 173 8.74 -4.66 -12.06
N LEU A 174 8.10 -5.44 -11.18
CA LEU A 174 7.43 -6.69 -11.55
C LEU A 174 6.30 -6.45 -12.55
N GLY A 175 5.48 -5.42 -12.34
CA GLY A 175 4.40 -5.05 -13.26
C GLY A 175 4.90 -4.64 -14.66
N LYS A 176 6.08 -4.03 -14.77
CA LYS A 176 6.70 -3.75 -16.09
C LYS A 176 7.15 -5.04 -16.78
N LYS A 177 7.84 -5.93 -16.05
CA LYS A 177 8.32 -7.22 -16.60
C LYS A 177 7.17 -8.13 -17.05
N GLU A 178 6.04 -8.10 -16.36
CA GLU A 178 4.86 -8.88 -16.75
C GLU A 178 4.26 -8.38 -18.07
N LYS A 179 4.12 -7.05 -18.24
CA LYS A 179 3.67 -6.44 -19.50
C LYS A 179 4.62 -6.74 -20.67
N GLU A 180 5.93 -6.72 -20.43
CA GLU A 180 6.94 -7.08 -21.44
C GLU A 180 6.81 -8.55 -21.84
N LYS A 181 6.67 -9.47 -20.88
CA LYS A 181 6.46 -10.90 -21.16
C LYS A 181 5.15 -11.18 -21.90
N GLU A 182 4.06 -10.49 -21.57
CA GLU A 182 2.82 -10.61 -22.33
C GLU A 182 2.96 -10.09 -23.77
N LEU A 183 3.75 -9.03 -23.97
CA LEU A 183 4.06 -8.52 -25.30
C LEU A 183 4.93 -9.51 -26.09
N GLU A 184 5.88 -10.17 -25.44
CA GLU A 184 6.78 -11.15 -26.04
C GLU A 184 6.06 -12.47 -26.38
N LYS A 185 5.19 -12.98 -25.49
CA LYS A 185 4.31 -14.12 -25.79
C LYS A 185 3.37 -13.84 -26.96
N ARG A 186 2.80 -12.63 -27.05
CA ARG A 186 2.01 -12.21 -28.23
C ARG A 186 2.85 -12.22 -29.51
N LYS A 187 4.14 -11.88 -29.46
CA LYS A 187 5.05 -11.95 -30.61
C LYS A 187 5.42 -13.40 -30.97
N GLU A 188 5.66 -14.26 -29.99
CA GLU A 188 5.98 -15.68 -30.22
C GLU A 188 4.80 -16.48 -30.78
N ASP A 189 3.58 -16.28 -30.29
CA ASP A 189 2.37 -16.92 -30.84
C ASP A 189 2.08 -16.50 -32.29
N THR A 190 2.64 -15.38 -32.75
CA THR A 190 2.52 -14.90 -34.14
C THR A 190 3.54 -15.59 -35.08
N SER A 191 4.52 -16.34 -34.55
CA SER A 191 5.69 -16.84 -35.31
C SER A 191 5.55 -18.23 -35.92
N LEU A 192 4.34 -18.83 -35.98
CA LEU A 192 4.09 -20.03 -36.80
C LEU A 192 4.02 -19.67 -38.31
N ASN A 193 5.21 -19.37 -38.83
CA ASN A 193 5.78 -19.74 -40.12
C ASN A 193 4.85 -19.82 -41.35
N ILE A 194 4.52 -18.66 -41.93
CA ILE A 194 4.50 -18.43 -43.38
C ILE A 194 4.93 -16.98 -43.61
N GLY A 195 6.12 -16.78 -44.18
CA GLY A 195 6.51 -15.66 -45.06
C GLY A 195 6.26 -14.19 -44.70
N GLU A 196 5.70 -13.85 -43.53
CA GLU A 196 5.29 -12.47 -43.25
C GLU A 196 6.52 -11.60 -42.95
N LYS A 197 6.71 -10.55 -43.76
CA LYS A 197 7.61 -9.44 -43.39
C LYS A 197 7.05 -8.68 -42.19
N PHE A 198 8.00 -8.05 -41.48
CA PHE A 198 7.86 -7.16 -40.31
C PHE A 198 6.45 -6.58 -40.10
N VAL A 199 5.87 -6.84 -38.93
CA VAL A 199 4.62 -6.23 -38.46
C VAL A 199 4.95 -4.94 -37.72
N GLU A 200 4.32 -3.83 -38.11
CA GLU A 200 4.36 -2.58 -37.35
C GLU A 200 3.09 -2.47 -36.52
N MET A 201 3.23 -2.30 -35.20
CA MET A 201 2.10 -2.20 -34.29
C MET A 201 2.35 -1.11 -33.24
N THR A 202 1.40 -0.19 -33.14
CA THR A 202 1.34 0.82 -32.07
C THR A 202 0.01 0.67 -31.32
N SER A 203 -0.26 1.56 -30.37
CA SER A 203 -1.50 1.53 -29.62
C SER A 203 -2.75 1.80 -30.47
N THR A 204 -2.59 2.40 -31.65
CA THR A 204 -3.67 2.82 -32.56
C THR A 204 -3.51 2.34 -34.00
N HIS A 205 -2.42 1.64 -34.31
CA HIS A 205 -2.06 1.27 -35.68
C HIS A 205 -1.58 -0.17 -35.76
N TYR A 206 -1.97 -0.87 -36.81
CA TYR A 206 -1.44 -2.18 -37.17
C TYR A 206 -1.23 -2.26 -38.68
N GLU A 207 -0.05 -2.71 -39.07
CA GLU A 207 0.34 -2.85 -40.44
C GLU A 207 1.10 -4.15 -40.66
N ASN A 208 0.67 -4.91 -41.66
CA ASN A 208 1.36 -6.11 -42.15
C ASN A 208 1.57 -6.00 -43.66
N GLU A 209 2.01 -7.07 -44.32
CA GLU A 209 2.26 -7.06 -45.76
C GLU A 209 0.98 -6.95 -46.63
N TYR A 210 -0.19 -7.22 -46.06
CA TYR A 210 -1.46 -7.30 -46.78
C TYR A 210 -2.33 -6.05 -46.62
N PHE A 211 -2.36 -5.46 -45.42
CA PHE A 211 -3.27 -4.36 -45.10
C PHE A 211 -2.74 -3.50 -43.95
N ILE A 212 -3.39 -2.35 -43.81
CA ILE A 212 -3.18 -1.37 -42.74
C ILE A 212 -4.50 -1.19 -42.00
N VAL A 213 -4.45 -1.15 -40.67
CA VAL A 213 -5.58 -0.89 -39.78
C VAL A 213 -5.24 0.28 -38.86
N ASP A 214 -6.10 1.29 -38.86
CA ASP A 214 -6.06 2.40 -37.93
C ASP A 214 -7.30 2.35 -37.04
N VAL A 215 -7.10 2.42 -35.72
CA VAL A 215 -8.19 2.52 -34.75
C VAL A 215 -8.22 3.90 -34.09
N PRO A 216 -9.39 4.38 -33.62
CA PRO A 216 -9.49 5.64 -32.89
C PRO A 216 -8.59 5.67 -31.65
N GLU A 217 -8.04 6.82 -31.30
CA GLU A 217 -7.15 6.99 -30.14
C GLU A 217 -7.77 6.51 -28.83
N LYS A 218 -9.08 6.71 -28.67
CA LYS A 218 -9.85 6.22 -27.51
C LYS A 218 -9.90 4.70 -27.35
N TRP A 219 -9.48 3.94 -28.38
CA TRP A 219 -9.36 2.48 -28.31
C TRP A 219 -7.98 2.02 -27.86
N SER A 220 -7.02 2.93 -27.70
CA SER A 220 -5.67 2.60 -27.20
C SER A 220 -5.73 1.71 -25.96
N GLY A 221 -5.14 0.52 -26.05
CA GLY A 221 -5.15 -0.49 -24.98
C GLY A 221 -6.47 -1.26 -24.77
N LYS A 222 -7.51 -1.01 -25.57
CA LYS A 222 -8.84 -1.65 -25.48
C LYS A 222 -9.17 -2.57 -26.65
N TRP A 223 -8.27 -2.73 -27.62
CA TRP A 223 -8.44 -3.59 -28.78
C TRP A 223 -7.30 -4.59 -28.89
N SER A 224 -7.56 -5.68 -29.60
CA SER A 224 -6.57 -6.71 -29.89
C SER A 224 -6.79 -7.32 -31.26
N ILE A 225 -5.73 -7.93 -31.78
CA ILE A 225 -5.73 -8.71 -33.00
C ILE A 225 -5.11 -10.08 -32.70
N SER A 226 -5.71 -11.14 -33.23
CA SER A 226 -5.12 -12.48 -33.25
C SER A 226 -5.08 -13.01 -34.66
N LYS A 227 -4.10 -13.86 -34.95
CA LYS A 227 -3.91 -14.49 -36.27
C LYS A 227 -4.12 -15.99 -36.17
N THR A 228 -4.74 -16.57 -37.18
CA THR A 228 -4.88 -18.03 -37.30
C THR A 228 -4.64 -18.43 -38.75
N VAL A 229 -3.81 -19.45 -38.94
CA VAL A 229 -3.58 -20.04 -40.27
C VAL A 229 -4.48 -21.26 -40.41
N ASP A 230 -5.39 -21.18 -41.36
CA ASP A 230 -6.33 -22.23 -41.69
C ASP A 230 -5.88 -22.99 -42.93
N THR A 231 -5.66 -24.30 -42.76
CA THR A 231 -5.26 -25.23 -43.83
C THR A 231 -6.33 -26.29 -44.10
N LYS A 232 -7.49 -26.20 -43.44
CA LYS A 232 -8.50 -27.27 -43.43
C LYS A 232 -9.85 -26.79 -43.93
N ASP A 233 -10.32 -25.62 -43.47
CA ASP A 233 -11.68 -25.15 -43.71
C ASP A 233 -11.72 -24.19 -44.90
N LEU A 234 -11.18 -22.99 -44.76
CA LEU A 234 -11.08 -21.98 -45.82
C LEU A 234 -9.86 -22.20 -46.73
N GLY A 235 -8.81 -22.80 -46.19
CA GLY A 235 -7.57 -23.09 -46.89
C GLY A 235 -7.35 -24.58 -47.17
N THR A 236 -6.23 -24.87 -47.83
CA THR A 236 -5.67 -26.22 -47.98
C THR A 236 -4.21 -26.21 -47.52
N PRO A 237 -3.58 -27.38 -47.31
CA PRO A 237 -2.16 -27.42 -46.98
C PRO A 237 -1.24 -26.77 -48.03
N SER A 238 -1.64 -26.74 -49.31
CA SER A 238 -0.91 -26.08 -50.39
C SER A 238 -1.32 -24.61 -50.62
N GLN A 239 -2.50 -24.21 -50.16
CA GLN A 239 -3.04 -22.84 -50.25
C GLN A 239 -3.70 -22.46 -48.92
N PRO A 240 -2.92 -22.14 -47.88
CA PRO A 240 -3.46 -21.76 -46.59
C PRO A 240 -4.20 -20.42 -46.67
N ALA A 241 -5.25 -20.29 -45.87
CA ALA A 241 -5.93 -19.03 -45.61
C ALA A 241 -5.45 -18.47 -44.27
N ILE A 242 -5.34 -17.16 -44.15
CA ILE A 242 -4.96 -16.49 -42.91
C ILE A 242 -6.17 -15.69 -42.42
N THR A 243 -6.57 -15.93 -41.18
CA THR A 243 -7.65 -15.18 -40.53
C THR A 243 -7.05 -14.29 -39.44
N TYR A 244 -7.30 -13.00 -39.53
CA TYR A 244 -7.02 -12.01 -38.49
C TYR A 244 -8.33 -11.69 -37.78
N ALA A 245 -8.45 -12.01 -36.49
CA ALA A 245 -9.61 -11.68 -35.68
C ALA A 245 -9.30 -10.44 -34.84
N PHE A 246 -10.11 -9.41 -35.01
CA PHE A 246 -10.03 -8.17 -34.26
C PHE A 246 -11.10 -8.18 -33.17
N SER A 247 -10.73 -7.75 -31.97
CA SER A 247 -11.67 -7.60 -30.87
C SER A 247 -11.45 -6.28 -30.15
N ARG A 248 -12.53 -5.73 -29.58
CA ARG A 248 -12.49 -4.55 -28.73
C ARG A 248 -13.32 -4.79 -27.48
N THR A 249 -12.78 -4.38 -26.35
CA THR A 249 -13.51 -4.29 -25.08
C THR A 249 -14.30 -2.98 -25.04
N GLY A 250 -15.59 -3.07 -24.75
CA GLY A 250 -16.45 -1.91 -24.61
C GLY A 250 -16.20 -1.10 -23.37
N ASP A 251 -16.70 0.15 -23.38
CA ASP A 251 -16.65 1.03 -22.20
C ASP A 251 -17.64 0.58 -21.11
N ASN A 252 -18.63 -0.24 -21.45
CA ASN A 252 -19.52 -0.94 -20.50
C ASN A 252 -19.19 -2.45 -20.48
N PRO A 253 -18.79 -3.03 -19.33
CA PRO A 253 -18.42 -4.44 -19.21
C PRO A 253 -19.58 -5.43 -19.47
N MET A 254 -20.85 -4.98 -19.41
CA MET A 254 -22.00 -5.85 -19.66
C MET A 254 -22.43 -5.96 -21.13
N PHE A 255 -22.14 -4.96 -21.99
CA PHE A 255 -22.74 -4.91 -23.34
C PHE A 255 -21.90 -4.26 -24.45
N GLY A 256 -20.67 -3.80 -24.21
CA GLY A 256 -19.98 -2.88 -25.15
C GLY A 256 -18.91 -3.48 -26.06
N GLY A 257 -18.65 -4.80 -26.01
CA GLY A 257 -17.59 -5.42 -26.81
C GLY A 257 -18.03 -5.75 -28.23
N GLY A 258 -17.07 -5.87 -29.14
CA GLY A 258 -17.35 -6.35 -30.48
C GLY A 258 -16.11 -6.79 -31.24
N GLY A 259 -16.31 -7.53 -32.32
CA GLY A 259 -15.22 -8.11 -33.09
C GLY A 259 -15.55 -8.29 -34.56
N GLN A 260 -14.51 -8.41 -35.35
CA GLN A 260 -14.61 -8.61 -36.81
C GLN A 260 -13.37 -9.35 -37.33
N THR A 261 -13.54 -10.14 -38.38
CA THR A 261 -12.44 -10.90 -38.99
C THR A 261 -12.02 -10.31 -40.33
N VAL A 262 -10.75 -10.48 -40.66
CA VAL A 262 -10.18 -10.21 -41.98
C VAL A 262 -9.49 -11.49 -42.45
N HIS A 263 -9.87 -11.95 -43.64
CA HIS A 263 -9.37 -13.18 -44.23
C HIS A 263 -8.49 -12.85 -45.44
N VAL A 264 -7.27 -13.38 -45.43
CA VAL A 264 -6.27 -13.19 -46.48
C VAL A 264 -5.98 -14.54 -47.12
N PHE A 265 -5.92 -14.57 -48.46
CA PHE A 265 -5.62 -15.75 -49.26
C PHE A 265 -4.34 -15.51 -50.07
N PRO A 266 -3.14 -15.68 -49.50
CA PRO A 266 -1.88 -15.28 -50.15
C PRO A 266 -1.70 -15.89 -51.54
N ASN A 267 -2.15 -17.15 -51.71
CA ASN A 267 -2.03 -17.92 -52.95
C ASN A 267 -3.33 -17.93 -53.79
N GLY A 268 -4.21 -16.95 -53.58
CA GLY A 268 -5.54 -16.91 -54.19
C GLY A 268 -6.57 -17.79 -53.47
N LEU A 269 -7.84 -17.66 -53.86
CA LEU A 269 -8.94 -18.41 -53.27
C LEU A 269 -8.74 -19.92 -53.46
N SER A 270 -8.94 -20.69 -52.39
CA SER A 270 -8.92 -22.15 -52.45
C SER A 270 -10.23 -22.69 -53.03
N SER A 271 -10.23 -23.96 -53.43
CA SER A 271 -11.46 -24.67 -53.85
C SER A 271 -12.48 -24.90 -52.73
N LYS A 272 -12.17 -24.53 -51.47
CA LYS A 272 -13.05 -24.70 -50.31
C LYS A 272 -13.72 -23.40 -49.85
N ALA A 273 -13.48 -22.31 -50.57
CA ALA A 273 -13.89 -20.96 -50.19
C ALA A 273 -15.35 -20.59 -50.58
N ASP A 274 -16.26 -21.56 -50.60
CA ASP A 274 -17.61 -21.42 -51.19
C ASP A 274 -18.54 -20.46 -50.43
N ASN A 275 -18.22 -20.15 -49.16
CA ASN A 275 -19.01 -19.31 -48.26
C ASN A 275 -18.62 -17.81 -48.24
N ILE A 276 -17.69 -17.35 -49.09
CA ILE A 276 -17.20 -15.96 -49.11
C ILE A 276 -18.25 -14.95 -49.61
N LYS A 277 -19.40 -15.39 -50.16
CA LYS A 277 -20.42 -14.51 -50.77
C LYS A 277 -20.97 -13.42 -49.84
N GLU A 278 -20.89 -13.61 -48.53
CA GLU A 278 -21.38 -12.66 -47.53
C GLU A 278 -20.30 -11.70 -47.00
N TRP A 279 -19.04 -11.84 -47.45
CA TRP A 279 -17.92 -11.04 -47.00
C TRP A 279 -17.64 -9.86 -47.93
N THR A 280 -17.20 -8.74 -47.35
CA THR A 280 -16.86 -7.55 -48.13
C THR A 280 -15.45 -7.71 -48.69
N LYS A 281 -15.31 -7.66 -50.01
CA LYS A 281 -14.00 -7.70 -50.67
C LYS A 281 -13.26 -6.38 -50.47
N LEU A 282 -12.08 -6.42 -49.86
CA LEU A 282 -11.23 -5.25 -49.60
C LEU A 282 -10.09 -5.12 -50.62
N GLY A 283 -9.54 -6.24 -51.08
CA GLY A 283 -8.46 -6.31 -52.05
C GLY A 283 -8.54 -7.56 -52.92
N SER A 284 -7.55 -7.82 -53.76
CA SER A 284 -7.56 -8.97 -54.70
C SER A 284 -7.82 -10.29 -53.99
N ASN A 285 -7.17 -10.50 -52.85
CA ASN A 285 -7.23 -11.73 -52.04
C ASN A 285 -7.54 -11.46 -50.55
N ILE A 286 -8.19 -10.34 -50.24
CA ILE A 286 -8.44 -9.90 -48.86
C ILE A 286 -9.94 -9.62 -48.70
N TYR A 287 -10.55 -10.23 -47.69
CA TYR A 287 -11.98 -10.19 -47.44
C TYR A 287 -12.26 -9.85 -45.97
N VAL A 288 -13.19 -8.96 -45.73
CA VAL A 288 -13.68 -8.60 -44.39
C VAL A 288 -14.91 -9.44 -44.09
N GLY A 289 -14.82 -10.26 -43.04
CA GLY A 289 -15.91 -11.11 -42.57
C GLY A 289 -16.99 -10.34 -41.82
N VAL A 290 -18.04 -11.05 -41.41
CA VAL A 290 -19.16 -10.47 -40.64
C VAL A 290 -18.66 -10.03 -39.26
N GLY A 291 -19.05 -8.83 -38.82
CA GLY A 291 -18.70 -8.28 -37.51
C GLY A 291 -19.93 -8.09 -36.63
N ALA A 292 -19.81 -8.38 -35.34
CA ALA A 292 -20.88 -8.19 -34.35
C ALA A 292 -20.62 -6.94 -33.51
N SER A 293 -21.52 -5.95 -33.58
CA SER A 293 -21.54 -4.71 -32.77
C SER A 293 -20.17 -4.04 -32.60
N SER A 294 -19.36 -4.06 -33.66
CA SER A 294 -17.91 -4.01 -33.50
C SER A 294 -17.31 -2.62 -33.68
N GLY A 295 -18.00 -1.71 -34.39
CA GLY A 295 -17.43 -0.43 -34.81
C GLY A 295 -16.15 -0.60 -35.65
N PHE A 296 -15.87 -1.79 -36.17
CA PHE A 296 -14.77 -2.04 -37.10
C PHE A 296 -15.25 -1.82 -38.56
N PHE A 297 -14.54 -2.41 -39.52
CA PHE A 297 -14.44 -2.17 -40.96
C PHE A 297 -15.71 -2.30 -41.83
N ASN A 298 -16.90 -1.99 -41.29
CA ASN A 298 -18.16 -2.08 -42.01
C ASN A 298 -18.67 -0.69 -42.39
N GLU A 299 -18.64 -0.35 -43.67
CA GLU A 299 -19.15 0.92 -44.20
C GLU A 299 -20.63 1.17 -43.88
N LYS A 300 -21.44 0.11 -43.70
CA LYS A 300 -22.85 0.25 -43.28
C LYS A 300 -22.98 0.85 -41.87
N ASN A 301 -21.94 0.71 -41.06
CA ASN A 301 -21.85 1.26 -39.71
C ASN A 301 -21.32 2.70 -39.71
N GLU A 302 -20.97 3.27 -40.88
CA GLU A 302 -20.41 4.63 -40.98
C GLU A 302 -21.35 5.70 -40.43
N SER A 303 -22.63 5.58 -40.75
CA SER A 303 -23.68 6.46 -40.25
C SER A 303 -23.83 6.46 -38.73
N TYR A 304 -23.47 5.35 -38.06
CA TYR A 304 -23.63 5.16 -36.62
C TYR A 304 -22.38 5.51 -35.81
N TYR A 305 -21.18 5.18 -36.32
CA TYR A 305 -19.94 5.32 -35.56
C TYR A 305 -18.99 6.41 -36.08
N LYS A 306 -19.13 6.89 -37.33
CA LYS A 306 -18.33 7.99 -37.91
C LYS A 306 -16.82 7.94 -37.57
N ASP A 307 -16.30 8.93 -36.86
CA ASP A 307 -14.88 9.02 -36.49
C ASP A 307 -14.48 8.05 -35.36
N GLU A 308 -15.44 7.30 -34.84
CA GLU A 308 -15.25 6.33 -33.76
C GLU A 308 -15.09 4.89 -34.24
N MET A 309 -14.91 4.67 -35.55
CA MET A 309 -14.66 3.34 -36.12
C MET A 309 -13.20 3.09 -36.47
N ALA A 310 -12.83 1.80 -36.47
CA ALA A 310 -11.59 1.36 -37.08
C ALA A 310 -11.69 1.40 -38.61
N ARG A 311 -10.60 1.80 -39.26
CA ARG A 311 -10.46 1.84 -40.71
C ARG A 311 -9.47 0.77 -41.15
N ILE A 312 -9.74 0.14 -42.29
CA ILE A 312 -8.83 -0.81 -42.92
C ILE A 312 -8.61 -0.43 -44.37
N LYS A 313 -7.38 -0.66 -44.84
CA LYS A 313 -7.01 -0.46 -46.24
C LYS A 313 -6.11 -1.61 -46.69
N ALA A 314 -6.46 -2.26 -47.80
CA ALA A 314 -5.55 -3.20 -48.46
C ALA A 314 -4.33 -2.45 -49.03
N LYS A 315 -3.17 -3.09 -48.96
CA LYS A 315 -1.94 -2.62 -49.62
C LYS A 315 -1.91 -3.02 -51.09
#